data_AF-Q2PEM1-F1
#
_entry.id   AF-Q2PEM1-F1
#
_cell.length_a   1.000
_cell.length_b   1.000
_cell.length_c   1.000
_cell.angle_alpha   90.00
_cell.angle_beta   90.00
_cell.angle_gamma   90.00
#
_symmetry.space_group_name_H-M   'P 1'
#
loop_
_entity.id
_entity.type
_entity.pdbx_description
1 polymer ?
#
loop_
_entity_poly.entity_id
_entity_poly.type
_entity_poly.pdbx_seq_one_letter_code
_entity_poly.pdbx_strand_id
1 'polypeptide(L)' 'THWKHGGIVGVFGYGGGVIGRYCDQPEMFPGVAHFHTMRVNQPAGKFYTTEYLKKLCDLWDFRGSGITNMHGAT' A
#
# COMPACT_ATOMS: atom_id res chain seq x y z
N THR A 1 19.63 -0.47 2.91
CA THR A 1 18.15 -0.47 3.03
C THR A 1 17.81 -0.79 4.47
N HIS A 2 16.77 -0.17 5.05
CA HIS A 2 16.33 -0.37 6.43
C HIS A 2 15.00 -1.15 6.52
N TRP A 3 14.87 -2.09 5.60
CA TRP A 3 13.72 -2.96 5.49
C TRP A 3 14.19 -4.40 5.56
N LYS A 4 13.55 -5.21 6.39
CA LYS A 4 13.78 -6.66 6.43
C LYS A 4 13.46 -7.28 5.07
N HIS A 5 14.06 -8.44 4.81
CA HIS A 5 13.78 -9.19 3.59
C HIS A 5 12.33 -9.69 3.57
N GLY A 6 11.64 -9.45 2.45
CA GLY A 6 10.32 -10.03 2.18
C GLY A 6 9.21 -9.63 3.16
N GLY A 7 8.21 -10.51 3.26
CA GLY A 7 7.01 -10.36 4.09
C GLY A 7 5.79 -10.96 3.40
N ILE A 8 5.19 -11.99 3.99
CA ILE A 8 4.03 -12.68 3.44
C ILE A 8 2.78 -12.25 4.20
N VAL A 9 1.91 -11.49 3.53
CA VAL A 9 0.62 -11.01 4.02
C VAL A 9 -0.34 -10.94 2.83
N GLY A 10 -1.64 -11.00 3.08
CA GLY A 10 -2.66 -11.00 2.03
C GLY A 10 -4.08 -10.94 2.60
N VAL A 11 -5.06 -11.14 1.73
CA VAL A 11 -6.48 -11.22 2.08
C VAL A 11 -7.02 -12.62 1.77
N PHE A 12 -7.94 -13.13 2.59
CA PHE A 12 -8.52 -14.46 2.36
C PHE A 12 -9.12 -14.58 0.94
N GLY A 13 -8.87 -15.72 0.29
CA GLY A 13 -9.29 -15.99 -1.08
C GLY A 13 -8.33 -15.50 -2.17
N TYR A 14 -7.31 -14.69 -1.84
CA TYR A 14 -6.34 -14.19 -2.82
C TYR A 14 -4.89 -14.55 -2.43
N GLY A 15 -4.14 -15.12 -3.37
CA GLY A 15 -2.73 -15.49 -3.18
C GLY A 15 -1.72 -14.35 -3.41
N GLY A 16 -2.18 -13.13 -3.67
CA GLY A 16 -1.33 -11.98 -4.00
C GLY A 16 -2.08 -10.65 -3.94
N GLY A 17 -1.40 -9.56 -4.32
CA GLY A 17 -1.94 -8.20 -4.30
C GLY A 17 -1.48 -7.33 -3.13
N VAL A 18 -0.86 -7.92 -2.11
CA VAL A 18 -0.24 -7.20 -0.99
C VAL A 18 1.24 -7.56 -0.90
N ILE A 19 2.11 -6.56 -0.83
CA ILE A 19 3.56 -6.73 -0.64
C ILE A 19 3.88 -6.42 0.82
N GLY A 20 4.17 -7.45 1.61
CA GLY A 20 4.58 -7.30 3.00
C GLY A 20 5.96 -6.65 3.10
N ARG A 21 6.10 -5.70 4.01
CA ARG A 21 7.37 -5.11 4.39
C ARG A 21 7.38 -4.67 5.84
N TYR A 22 8.53 -4.86 6.48
CA TYR A 22 8.77 -4.63 7.89
C TYR A 22 10.08 -3.88 8.10
N CYS A 23 10.09 -2.85 8.95
CA CYS A 23 11.30 -2.11 9.30
C CYS A 23 12.29 -3.01 10.06
N ASP A 24 13.60 -2.82 9.83
CA ASP A 24 14.65 -3.53 10.58
C ASP A 24 14.89 -2.96 11.99
N GLN A 25 14.35 -1.77 12.29
CA GLN A 25 14.47 -1.04 13.55
C GLN A 25 13.09 -0.65 14.13
N PRO A 26 12.22 -1.62 14.48
CA PRO A 26 10.83 -1.35 14.87
C PRO A 26 10.70 -0.58 16.19
N GLU A 27 11.67 -0.68 17.10
CA GLU A 27 11.66 0.07 18.38
C GLU A 27 11.94 1.56 18.18
N MET A 28 12.83 1.90 17.25
CA MET A 28 13.13 3.29 16.89
C MET A 28 12.05 3.90 15.99
N PHE A 29 11.45 3.10 15.11
CA PHE A 29 10.44 3.55 14.13
C PHE A 29 9.15 2.72 14.21
N PRO A 30 8.40 2.80 15.31
CA PRO A 30 7.22 1.96 15.53
C PRO A 30 6.11 2.20 14.49
N GLY A 31 5.97 3.43 13.97
CA GLY A 31 4.96 3.78 12.96
C GLY A 31 5.14 3.10 11.60
N VAL A 32 6.31 2.52 11.34
CA VAL A 32 6.61 1.76 10.10
C VAL A 32 7.15 0.36 10.40
N ALA A 33 6.93 -0.14 11.62
CA ALA A 33 7.20 -1.53 11.95
C ALA A 33 6.53 -2.46 10.93
N HIS A 34 5.32 -2.10 10.48
CA HIS A 34 4.60 -2.68 9.35
C HIS A 34 4.36 -1.58 8.30
N PHE A 35 4.81 -1.79 7.06
CA PHE A 35 4.62 -0.82 5.99
C PHE A 35 4.31 -1.52 4.66
N HIS A 36 3.14 -2.15 4.61
CA HIS A 36 2.73 -2.99 3.50
C HIS A 36 2.21 -2.16 2.33
N THR A 37 2.45 -2.60 1.10
CA THR A 37 1.88 -1.97 -0.11
C THR A 37 0.74 -2.81 -0.65
N MET A 38 -0.44 -2.20 -0.78
CA MET A 38 -1.56 -2.78 -1.51
C MET A 38 -1.53 -2.35 -2.98
N ARG A 39 -1.65 -3.31 -3.91
CA ARG A 39 -1.81 -3.02 -5.34
C ARG A 39 -3.29 -2.97 -5.68
N VAL A 40 -3.75 -1.81 -6.15
CA VAL A 40 -5.15 -1.55 -6.51
C VAL A 40 -5.28 -1.48 -8.03
N ASN A 41 -6.26 -2.18 -8.59
CA ASN A 41 -6.46 -2.23 -10.04
C ASN A 41 -6.97 -0.88 -10.58
N GLN A 42 -6.25 -0.30 -11.53
CA GLN A 42 -6.59 0.97 -12.18
C GLN A 42 -7.55 0.80 -13.38
N PRO A 43 -8.34 1.83 -13.74
CA PRO A 43 -9.00 1.89 -15.04
C PRO A 43 -7.99 1.92 -16.19
N ALA A 44 -8.39 1.33 -17.33
CA ALA A 44 -7.61 1.39 -18.57
C ALA A 44 -7.37 2.85 -18.99
N GLY A 45 -6.14 3.16 -19.40
CA GLY A 45 -5.74 4.53 -19.74
C GLY A 45 -5.59 5.49 -18.55
N LYS A 46 -5.84 5.05 -17.30
CA LYS A 46 -5.66 5.86 -16.08
C LYS A 46 -6.48 7.16 -16.06
N PHE A 47 -7.65 7.17 -16.70
CA PHE A 47 -8.59 8.28 -16.61
C PHE A 47 -9.50 8.11 -15.40
N TYR A 48 -9.63 9.17 -14.60
CA TYR A 48 -10.41 9.17 -13.36
C TYR A 48 -11.33 10.38 -13.29
N THR A 49 -12.41 10.23 -12.52
CA THR A 49 -13.15 11.39 -11.98
C THR A 49 -12.50 11.83 -10.67
N THR A 50 -12.60 13.11 -10.36
CA THR A 50 -12.12 13.65 -9.08
C THR A 50 -12.86 13.04 -7.90
N GLU A 51 -14.15 12.73 -8.05
CA GLU A 51 -14.95 12.05 -7.04
C GLU A 51 -14.38 10.67 -6.68
N TYR A 52 -13.99 9.88 -7.68
CA TYR A 52 -13.40 8.56 -7.45
C TYR A 52 -12.07 8.66 -6.68
N LEU A 53 -11.18 9.57 -7.10
CA LEU A 53 -9.89 9.74 -6.44
C LEU A 53 -10.05 10.24 -5.00
N LYS A 54 -10.97 11.17 -4.74
CA LYS A 54 -11.26 11.64 -3.36
C LYS A 54 -11.71 10.50 -2.46
N LYS A 55 -12.66 9.67 -2.93
CA LYS A 55 -13.11 8.48 -2.18
C LYS A 55 -11.97 7.50 -1.88
N LEU A 56 -11.04 7.34 -2.82
CA LEU A 56 -9.85 6.50 -2.60
C LEU A 56 -8.91 7.12 -1.56
N CYS A 57 -8.67 8.44 -1.63
CA CYS A 57 -7.88 9.17 -0.63
C CYS A 57 -8.51 9.08 0.76
N ASP A 58 -9.81 9.35 0.90
CA ASP A 58 -10.51 9.29 2.19
C ASP A 58 -10.37 7.90 2.85
N LEU A 59 -10.45 6.83 2.06
CA LEU A 59 -10.25 5.47 2.55
C LEU A 59 -8.80 5.21 2.96
N TRP A 60 -7.83 5.70 2.19
CA TRP A 60 -6.41 5.48 2.45
C TRP A 60 -5.87 6.34 3.60
N ASP A 61 -6.40 7.54 3.79
CA ASP A 61 -6.08 8.39 4.94
C ASP A 61 -6.60 7.75 6.24
N PHE A 62 -7.77 7.10 6.19
CA PHE A 62 -8.34 6.43 7.36
C PHE A 62 -7.62 5.11 7.72
N ARG A 63 -7.15 4.34 6.73
CA ARG A 63 -6.63 2.97 6.96
C ARG A 63 -5.17 2.74 6.62
N GLY A 64 -4.53 3.70 5.96
CA GLY A 64 -3.18 3.59 5.43
C GLY A 64 -2.28 4.72 5.93
N SER A 65 -1.25 5.02 5.15
CA SER A 65 -0.26 6.04 5.49
C SER A 65 -0.54 7.41 4.86
N GLY A 66 -1.57 7.53 4.03
CA GLY A 66 -1.79 8.70 3.17
C GLY A 66 -0.81 8.82 2.00
N ILE A 67 0.16 7.90 1.86
CA ILE A 67 1.19 7.93 0.82
C ILE A 67 0.83 6.95 -0.30
N THR A 68 0.95 7.39 -1.56
CA THR A 68 0.65 6.57 -2.73
C THR A 68 1.70 6.73 -3.83
N ASN A 69 1.81 5.71 -4.69
CA ASN A 69 2.46 5.83 -5.99
C ASN A 69 1.36 5.85 -7.07
N MET A 70 1.33 6.89 -7.91
CA MET A 70 0.37 7.05 -9.01
C MET A 70 1.14 7.13 -10.34
N HIS A 71 1.55 6.02 -10.95
CA HIS A 71 1.21 4.60 -10.71
C HIS A 71 2.46 3.72 -10.61
N GLY A 72 2.28 2.43 -10.29
CA GLY A 72 3.33 1.43 -10.47
C GLY A 72 3.71 1.23 -11.95
N ALA A 73 4.95 0.78 -12.18
CA ALA A 73 5.47 0.52 -13.53
C ALA A 73 5.12 -0.88 -14.09
N THR A 74 4.48 -1.73 -13.27
CA THR A 74 4.16 -3.13 -13.57
C THR A 74 2.67 -3.37 -13.48
#